data_AF-A0A3C0C4Q2-F1
#
_entry.id   AF-A0A3C0C4Q2-F1
#
_cell.length_a   1.000
_cell.length_b   1.000
_cell.length_c   1.000
_cell.angle_alpha   90.00
_cell.angle_beta   90.00
_cell.angle_gamma   90.00
#
_symmetry.space_group_name_H-M   'P 1'
#
loop_
_entity.id
_entity.type
_entity.pdbx_description
1 polymer ?
#
loop_
_entity_poly.entity_id
_entity_poly.type
_entity_poly.pdbx_seq_one_letter_code
_entity_poly.pdbx_strand_id
1 'polypeptide(L)'
;MRELRHRRLRKHLSGTVERPRLAVFGSLKHIYAQVIDDVQGRTLVSASTMEQTFKDLKGTGNQEAAKAVGKLIAERALAQGISAVVF
;
A
#
# COMPACT_ATOMS: atom_id res chain seq x y z
N MET A 1 0.68 -9.84 18.17
CA MET A 1 1.96 -10.12 17.47
C MET A 1 2.24 -9.23 16.26
N ARG A 2 1.33 -9.09 15.28
CA ARG A 2 1.57 -8.28 14.06
C ARG A 2 1.83 -6.80 14.34
N GLU A 3 0.97 -6.16 15.10
CA GLU A 3 1.06 -4.72 15.42
C GLU A 3 2.37 -4.38 16.15
N LEU A 4 2.80 -5.25 17.07
CA LEU A 4 4.09 -5.10 17.77
C LEU A 4 5.28 -5.14 16.81
N ARG A 5 5.26 -6.05 15.82
CA ARG A 5 6.29 -6.12 14.77
C ARG A 5 6.30 -4.86 13.90
N HIS A 6 5.12 -4.42 13.44
CA HIS A 6 4.99 -3.20 12.65
C HIS A 6 5.46 -1.97 13.44
N ARG A 7 5.12 -1.86 14.73
CA ARG A 7 5.57 -0.77 15.60
C ARG A 7 7.09 -0.73 15.74
N ARG A 8 7.75 -1.89 15.84
CA ARG A 8 9.22 -1.97 15.91
C ARG A 8 9.87 -1.51 14.60
N LEU A 9 9.29 -1.91 13.46
CA LEU A 9 9.75 -1.53 12.13
C LEU A 9 9.62 -0.02 11.89
N ARG A 10 8.47 0.56 12.26
CA ARG A 10 8.19 2.01 12.18
C ARG A 10 9.06 2.89 13.09
N LYS A 11 9.86 2.31 14.02
CA LYS A 11 10.85 3.10 14.77
C LYS A 11 12.02 3.56 13.91
N HIS A 12 12.37 2.79 12.89
CA HIS A 12 13.51 3.07 12.02
C HIS A 12 13.07 3.46 10.60
N LEU A 13 11.83 3.14 10.24
CA LEU A 13 11.29 3.30 8.90
C LEU A 13 10.16 4.34 8.95
N SER A 14 10.47 5.58 8.58
CA SER A 14 9.50 6.67 8.43
C SER A 14 9.46 7.15 6.99
N GLY A 15 8.26 7.41 6.47
CA GLY A 15 8.06 8.04 5.17
C GLY A 15 8.26 9.55 5.26
N THR A 16 9.09 10.10 4.38
CA THR A 16 9.21 11.56 4.17
C THR A 16 8.43 11.97 2.92
N VAL A 17 8.26 13.28 2.71
CA VAL A 17 7.60 13.82 1.50
C VAL A 17 8.26 13.30 0.21
N GLU A 18 9.59 13.15 0.21
CA GLU A 18 10.36 12.65 -0.94
C GLU A 18 10.30 11.12 -1.09
N ARG A 19 10.15 10.41 0.03
CA ARG A 19 10.11 8.95 0.08
C ARG A 19 9.01 8.49 1.04
N PRO A 20 7.74 8.54 0.61
CA PRO A 20 6.63 8.12 1.45
C PRO A 20 6.70 6.62 1.73
N ARG A 21 6.08 6.21 2.84
CA ARG A 21 6.09 4.82 3.29
C ARG A 21 4.96 4.05 2.65
N LEU A 22 5.28 2.92 2.01
CA LEU A 22 4.30 1.98 1.51
C LEU A 22 3.86 1.05 2.65
N ALA A 23 2.57 1.05 2.97
CA ALA A 23 1.96 0.18 3.95
C ALA A 23 1.08 -0.87 3.25
N VAL A 24 1.48 -2.14 3.34
CA VAL A 24 0.71 -3.26 2.80
C VAL A 24 0.02 -4.02 3.93
N PHE A 25 -1.28 -4.24 3.77
CA PHE A 25 -2.07 -5.07 4.65
C PHE A 25 -2.73 -6.19 3.85
N GLY A 26 -2.30 -7.43 4.12
CA GLY A 26 -2.98 -8.64 3.69
C GLY A 26 -3.93 -9.16 4.77
N SER A 27 -5.12 -9.56 4.35
CA SER A 27 -6.05 -10.41 5.09
C SER A 27 -6.30 -11.70 4.29
N LEU A 28 -7.05 -12.64 4.86
CA LEU A 28 -7.40 -13.90 4.19
C LEU A 28 -8.10 -13.69 2.84
N LYS A 29 -8.89 -12.62 2.73
CA LYS A 29 -9.73 -12.36 1.57
C LYS A 29 -9.31 -11.16 0.75
N HIS A 30 -8.61 -10.18 1.33
CA HIS A 30 -8.35 -8.90 0.69
C HIS A 30 -6.95 -8.40 0.96
N ILE A 31 -6.42 -7.65 -0.03
CA ILE A 31 -5.14 -6.97 0.04
C ILE A 31 -5.38 -5.47 -0.10
N TYR A 32 -4.70 -4.72 0.75
CA TYR A 32 -4.76 -3.26 0.81
C TYR A 32 -3.33 -2.73 0.76
N ALA A 33 -3.10 -1.70 -0.04
CA ALA A 33 -1.85 -0.99 -0.14
C ALA A 33 -2.11 0.51 0.00
N GLN A 34 -1.29 1.20 0.77
CA GLN A 34 -1.39 2.64 1.01
C GLN A 34 -0.01 3.27 0.96
N VAL A 35 0.12 4.40 0.29
CA VAL A 35 1.31 5.25 0.31
C VAL A 35 1.02 6.40 1.27
N ILE A 36 1.79 6.46 2.35
CA ILE A 36 1.55 7.37 3.49
C ILE A 36 2.75 8.29 3.63
N ASP A 37 2.48 9.58 3.77
CA ASP A 37 3.45 10.57 4.25
C ASP A 37 3.33 10.66 5.78
N ASP A 38 4.35 10.21 6.50
CA ASP A 38 4.38 10.22 7.96
C ASP A 38 4.66 11.63 8.54
N VAL A 39 5.15 12.58 7.74
CA VAL A 39 5.38 13.98 8.15
C VAL A 39 4.05 14.72 8.25
N GLN A 40 3.21 14.59 7.23
CA GLN A 40 1.88 15.21 7.20
C GLN A 40 0.79 14.32 7.83
N GLY A 41 1.09 13.05 8.09
CA GLY A 41 0.12 12.05 8.56
C GLY A 41 -1.00 11.78 7.55
N ARG A 42 -0.74 11.98 6.25
CA ARG A 42 -1.74 11.87 5.17
C ARG A 42 -1.45 10.68 4.28
N THR A 43 -2.53 10.03 3.84
CA THR A 43 -2.45 9.00 2.79
C THR A 43 -2.52 9.70 1.44
N LEU A 44 -1.47 9.54 0.64
CA LEU A 44 -1.37 10.14 -0.69
C LEU A 44 -2.14 9.29 -1.71
N VAL A 45 -1.89 7.98 -1.68
CA VAL A 45 -2.49 7.01 -2.58
C VAL A 45 -2.94 5.79 -1.80
N SER A 46 -4.09 5.23 -2.15
CA SER A 46 -4.51 3.92 -1.68
C SER A 46 -4.97 3.07 -2.85
N ALA A 47 -4.84 1.75 -2.70
CA ALA A 47 -5.41 0.76 -3.60
C ALA A 47 -5.83 -0.47 -2.79
N SER A 48 -6.99 -1.03 -3.08
CA SER A 48 -7.45 -2.25 -2.42
C SER A 48 -8.23 -3.16 -3.35
N THR A 49 -8.19 -4.46 -3.09
CA THR A 49 -9.00 -5.46 -3.80
C THR A 49 -10.51 -5.31 -3.60
N MET A 50 -10.96 -4.39 -2.72
CA MET A 50 -12.39 -4.08 -2.55
C MET A 50 -12.88 -3.02 -3.56
N GLU A 51 -11.98 -2.36 -4.29
CA GLU A 51 -12.37 -1.41 -5.33
C GLU A 51 -13.09 -2.12 -6.49
N GLN A 52 -14.03 -1.41 -7.12
CA GLN A 52 -14.81 -1.96 -8.22
C GLN A 52 -13.95 -2.42 -9.40
N THR A 53 -12.77 -1.83 -9.57
CA THR A 53 -11.75 -2.21 -10.57
C THR A 53 -11.28 -3.66 -10.43
N PHE A 54 -11.49 -4.29 -9.28
CA PHE A 54 -11.07 -5.66 -8.97
C PHE A 54 -12.23 -6.65 -8.81
N LYS A 55 -13.47 -6.24 -9.13
CA LYS A 55 -14.66 -7.11 -9.00
C LYS A 55 -14.58 -8.39 -9.83
N ASP A 56 -13.87 -8.35 -10.96
CA ASP A 56 -13.76 -9.49 -11.89
C ASP A 56 -12.63 -10.46 -11.53
N LEU A 57 -11.89 -10.23 -10.44
CA LEU A 57 -10.85 -11.15 -10.01
C LEU A 57 -11.46 -12.43 -9.44
N LYS A 58 -11.04 -13.59 -9.98
CA LYS A 58 -11.44 -14.93 -9.49
C LYS A 58 -11.12 -15.18 -8.01
N GLY A 59 -10.17 -14.43 -7.44
CA GLY A 59 -9.84 -14.46 -6.03
C GLY A 59 -9.22 -13.15 -5.58
N THR A 60 -9.66 -12.63 -4.43
CA THR A 60 -9.26 -11.31 -3.91
C THR A 60 -8.10 -11.38 -2.91
N GLY A 61 -7.65 -12.59 -2.55
CA GLY A 61 -6.54 -12.84 -1.62
C GLY A 61 -5.38 -13.66 -2.22
N ASN A 62 -5.33 -13.79 -3.54
CA ASN A 62 -4.31 -14.59 -4.23
C ASN A 62 -3.13 -13.73 -4.74
N GLN A 63 -2.09 -14.38 -5.25
CA GLN A 63 -0.91 -13.69 -5.78
C GLN A 63 -1.24 -12.79 -6.98
N GLU A 64 -2.24 -13.15 -7.78
CA GLU A 64 -2.68 -12.35 -8.93
C GLU A 64 -3.32 -11.04 -8.47
N ALA A 65 -4.18 -11.07 -7.46
CA ALA A 65 -4.75 -9.88 -6.86
C ALA A 65 -3.68 -8.97 -6.25
N ALA A 66 -2.64 -9.55 -5.62
CA ALA A 66 -1.51 -8.77 -5.11
C ALA A 66 -0.75 -8.02 -6.23
N LYS A 67 -0.51 -8.69 -7.36
CA LYS A 67 0.13 -8.07 -8.54
C LYS A 67 -0.74 -6.95 -9.11
N ALA A 68 -2.05 -7.19 -9.21
CA ALA A 68 -2.99 -6.23 -9.75
C ALA A 68 -3.10 -4.96 -8.88
N VAL A 69 -3.16 -5.13 -7.54
CA VAL A 69 -3.13 -4.01 -6.58
C VAL A 69 -1.80 -3.26 -6.64
N GLY A 70 -0.68 -3.98 -6.73
CA GLY A 70 0.65 -3.39 -6.86
C GLY A 70 0.80 -2.54 -8.13
N LYS A 71 0.27 -3.01 -9.26
CA LYS A 71 0.26 -2.25 -10.51
C LYS A 71 -0.58 -0.98 -10.39
N LEU A 72 -1.80 -1.10 -9.85
CA LEU A 72 -2.71 0.04 -9.71
C LEU A 72 -2.15 1.13 -8.78
N ILE A 73 -1.52 0.74 -7.66
CA ILE A 73 -0.95 1.73 -6.75
C ILE A 73 0.28 2.42 -7.34
N ALA A 74 1.09 1.70 -8.14
CA ALA A 74 2.22 2.29 -8.85
C ALA A 74 1.77 3.32 -9.90
N GLU A 75 0.74 3.01 -10.69
CA GLU A 75 0.16 3.94 -11.66
C GLU A 75 -0.36 5.21 -10.99
N ARG A 76 -1.08 5.05 -9.87
CA ARG A 76 -1.58 6.19 -9.08
C ARG A 76 -0.47 7.00 -8.41
N ALA A 77 0.58 6.34 -7.91
CA ALA A 77 1.73 6.99 -7.32
C ALA A 77 2.51 7.82 -8.35
N LEU A 78 2.73 7.26 -9.55
CA LEU A 78 3.36 7.98 -10.67
C LEU A 78 2.53 9.19 -11.12
N ALA A 79 1.20 9.06 -11.16
CA ALA A 79 0.31 10.19 -11.48
C ALA A 79 0.38 11.33 -10.45
N GLN A 80 0.73 11.02 -9.19
CA GLN A 80 0.99 12.01 -8.15
C GLN A 80 2.46 12.46 -8.05
N GLY A 81 3.33 11.98 -8.96
CA GLY A 81 4.75 12.35 -8.99
C GLY A 81 5.63 11.62 -7.96
N ILE A 82 5.14 10.54 -7.34
CA ILE A 82 5.87 9.76 -6.34
C ILE A 82 6.67 8.66 -7.05
N SER A 83 8.00 8.81 -7.10
CA SER A 83 8.90 7.87 -7.79
C SER A 83 9.63 6.90 -6.85
N ALA A 84 9.79 7.27 -5.58
CA ALA A 84 10.50 6.48 -4.58
C ALA A 84 9.62 6.26 -3.35
N VAL A 85 9.59 5.03 -2.83
CA VAL A 85 8.85 4.67 -1.61
C VAL A 85 9.72 3.79 -0.73
N VAL A 86 9.45 3.81 0.58
CA VAL A 86 10.10 2.93 1.56
C VAL A 86 9.11 1.86 2.02
N PHE A 87 9.50 0.59 2.03
CA PHE A 87 8.67 -0.55 2.43
C PHE A 87 9.35 -1.39 3.51
#